data_AF-A0A7G2TL40-F1
#
_entry.id   AF-A0A7G2TL40-F1
#
_cell.length_a   1.000
_cell.length_b   1.000
_cell.length_c   1.000
_cell.angle_alpha   90.00
_cell.angle_beta   90.00
_cell.angle_gamma   90.00
#
_symmetry.space_group_name_H-M   'P 1'
#
loop_
_entity.id
_entity.type
_entity.pdbx_description
1 polymer ?
#
loop_
_entity_poly.entity_id
_entity_poly.type
_entity_poly.pdbx_seq_one_letter_code
_entity_poly.pdbx_strand_id
1 'polypeptide(L)' 'MGAETEVDRTDGLRLRFAGGDVIHLRPSGNAPEFRCYTEAANPARAEDLLASHLGKLRARL' A
#
# COMPACT_ATOMS: atom_id res chain seq x y z
N MET A 1 -1.33 -2.62 12.12
CA MET A 1 -2.47 -2.07 11.35
C MET A 1 -3.74 -2.42 12.09
N GLY A 2 -4.70 -1.48 12.14
CA GLY A 2 -6.06 -1.77 12.64
C GLY A 2 -6.89 -2.55 11.62
N ALA A 3 -8.19 -2.71 11.90
CA ALA A 3 -9.13 -3.32 10.96
C ALA A 3 -9.22 -2.52 9.65
N GLU A 4 -9.47 -3.21 8.53
CA GLU A 4 -9.80 -2.57 7.25
C GLU A 4 -11.13 -1.84 7.37
N THR A 5 -11.18 -0.61 6.84
CA THR A 5 -12.38 0.24 6.86
C THR A 5 -12.86 0.61 5.46
N GLU A 6 -12.00 0.52 4.45
CA GLU A 6 -12.31 0.89 3.07
C GLU A 6 -11.45 0.09 2.09
N VAL A 7 -12.07 -0.34 0.99
CA VAL A 7 -11.41 -0.98 -0.15
C VAL A 7 -11.87 -0.32 -1.44
N ASP A 8 -10.92 0.18 -2.21
CA ASP A 8 -11.14 0.70 -3.56
C ASP A 8 -10.30 -0.11 -4.56
N ARG A 9 -10.93 -0.45 -5.69
CA ARG A 9 -10.36 -1.26 -6.78
C ARG A 9 -10.28 -0.53 -8.12
N THR A 10 -10.62 0.76 -8.16
CA THR A 10 -10.78 1.54 -9.39
C THR A 10 -9.45 1.75 -10.12
N ASP A 11 -8.35 1.97 -9.38
CA ASP A 11 -7.00 2.19 -9.91
C ASP A 11 -5.97 1.32 -9.18
N GLY A 12 -6.09 0.00 -9.31
CA GLY A 12 -5.36 -0.94 -8.46
C GLY A 12 -6.07 -1.13 -7.12
N LEU A 13 -5.36 -1.63 -6.10
CA LEU A 13 -5.91 -1.93 -4.79
C LEU A 13 -5.52 -0.86 -3.77
N ARG A 14 -6.49 -0.06 -3.31
CA ARG A 14 -6.31 0.91 -2.23
C ARG A 14 -7.10 0.48 -1.00
N LEU A 15 -6.42 0.46 0.15
CA LEU A 15 -6.96 0.03 1.44
C LEU A 15 -6.77 1.14 2.46
N ARG A 16 -7.81 1.39 3.27
CA ARG A 16 -7.72 2.24 4.48
C ARG A 16 -7.97 1.40 5.72
N PHE A 17 -7.24 1.68 6.78
CA PHE A 17 -7.40 1.00 8.07
C PHE A 17 -7.91 1.96 9.15
N ALA A 18 -8.53 1.41 10.20
CA ALA A 18 -9.12 2.15 11.31
C ALA A 18 -8.13 3.07 12.06
N GLY A 19 -6.82 2.88 11.88
CA GLY A 19 -5.77 3.75 12.42
C GLY A 19 -5.32 4.88 11.50
N GLY A 20 -6.00 5.07 10.35
CA GLY A 20 -5.64 6.08 9.35
C GLY A 20 -4.57 5.63 8.35
N ASP A 21 -3.87 4.52 8.60
CA ASP A 21 -2.93 3.91 7.65
C ASP A 21 -3.62 3.67 6.30
N VAL A 22 -2.94 3.98 5.19
CA VAL A 22 -3.40 3.71 3.82
C VAL A 22 -2.32 2.93 3.08
N ILE A 23 -2.74 1.93 2.29
CA ILE A 23 -1.87 1.21 1.35
C ILE A 23 -2.52 1.26 -0.02
N HIS A 24 -1.76 1.63 -1.04
CA HIS A 24 -2.21 1.63 -2.43
C HIS A 24 -1.22 0.88 -3.32
N LEU A 25 -1.69 -0.21 -3.91
CA LEU A 25 -0.92 -1.11 -4.76
C LEU A 25 -1.46 -1.04 -6.18
N ARG A 26 -0.61 -0.76 -7.18
CA ARG A 26 -1.06 -0.74 -8.57
C ARG A 26 0.05 -1.10 -9.56
N PRO A 27 -0.27 -1.79 -10.67
CA PRO A 27 0.62 -1.81 -11.82
C PRO A 27 0.75 -0.39 -12.41
N SER A 28 1.94 -0.06 -12.90
CA SER A 28 2.17 1.16 -13.67
C SER A 28 1.55 1.02 -15.06
N GLY A 29 0.85 2.06 -15.53
CA GLY A 29 0.37 2.13 -16.91
C GLY A 29 1.44 2.55 -17.92
N ASN A 30 2.60 3.02 -17.45
CA ASN A 30 3.63 3.65 -18.29
C ASN A 30 4.90 2.81 -18.48
N ALA A 31 5.10 1.79 -17.64
CA ALA A 31 6.31 0.98 -17.59
C ALA A 31 6.00 -0.39 -16.96
N PRO A 32 6.82 -1.42 -17.19
CA PRO A 32 6.68 -2.74 -16.57
C PRO A 32 7.10 -2.71 -15.08
N GLU A 33 6.40 -1.92 -14.28
CA GLU A 33 6.69 -1.67 -12.87
C GLU A 33 5.43 -1.82 -12.02
N PHE A 34 5.61 -2.25 -10.77
CA PHE A 34 4.55 -2.29 -9.77
C PHE A 34 4.81 -1.25 -8.70
N ARG A 35 3.79 -0.45 -8.36
CA ARG A 35 3.90 0.67 -7.42
C ARG A 35 3.22 0.34 -6.10
N CYS A 36 3.85 0.76 -5.01
CA CYS A 36 3.33 0.67 -3.65
C CYS A 36 3.43 2.05 -3.00
N TYR A 37 2.29 2.61 -2.61
CA TYR A 37 2.20 3.87 -1.87
C TYR A 37 1.66 3.60 -0.47
N THR A 38 2.16 4.33 0.51
CA THR A 38 1.76 4.17 1.90
C THR A 38 1.62 5.52 2.58
N GLU A 39 0.54 5.70 3.32
CA GLU A 39 0.33 6.89 4.16
C GLU A 39 0.14 6.43 5.61
N ALA A 40 0.67 7.21 6.54
CA ALA A 40 0.54 6.97 7.97
C ALA A 40 0.69 8.28 8.75
N ALA A 41 0.41 8.23 10.05
CA ALA A 41 0.48 9.39 10.94
C ALA A 41 1.90 9.99 11.09
N ASN A 42 2.96 9.26 10.75
CA ASN A 42 4.33 9.76 10.77
C ASN A 42 5.21 9.05 9.72
N PRO A 43 6.35 9.65 9.33
CA PRO A 43 7.22 9.12 8.28
C PRO A 43 7.75 7.70 8.57
N ALA A 44 8.23 7.45 9.80
CA ALA A 44 8.77 6.14 10.16
C ALA A 44 7.74 5.02 9.99
N ARG A 45 6.48 5.28 10.38
CA ARG A 45 5.39 4.32 10.19
C ARG A 45 5.07 4.10 8.71
N ALA A 46 5.11 5.13 7.87
CA ALA A 46 4.89 5.00 6.44
C ALA A 46 6.01 4.17 5.78
N GLU A 47 7.27 4.41 6.15
CA GLU A 47 8.43 3.65 5.70
C GLU A 47 8.35 2.17 6.09
N ASP A 48 7.97 1.87 7.34
CA ASP A 48 7.75 0.49 7.80
C ASP A 48 6.68 -0.23 6.98
N LEU A 49 5.57 0.45 6.69
CA LEU A 49 4.49 -0.08 5.86
C LEU A 49 4.99 -0.36 4.45
N LEU A 50 5.74 0.58 3.85
CA LEU A 50 6.28 0.47 2.50
C LEU A 50 7.23 -0.73 2.40
N ALA A 51 8.22 -0.81 3.31
CA ALA A 51 9.19 -1.90 3.34
C ALA A 51 8.50 -3.26 3.53
N SER A 52 7.54 -3.35 4.45
CA SER A 52 6.78 -4.59 4.69
C SER A 52 6.00 -5.05 3.45
N HIS A 53 5.31 -4.15 2.76
CA HIS A 53 4.45 -4.52 1.63
C HIS A 53 5.24 -4.75 0.34
N LEU A 54 6.27 -3.95 0.06
CA LEU A 54 7.21 -4.25 -1.04
C LEU A 54 7.89 -5.60 -0.83
N GLY A 55 8.28 -5.94 0.39
CA GLY A 55 8.85 -7.25 0.72
C GLY A 55 7.89 -8.40 0.38
N LYS A 56 6.60 -8.26 0.72
CA LYS A 56 5.56 -9.24 0.39
C LYS A 56 5.30 -9.35 -1.11
N LEU A 57 5.30 -8.22 -1.82
CA LEU A 57 5.11 -8.18 -3.28
C LEU A 57 6.24 -8.89 -4.00
N ARG A 58 7.50 -8.59 -3.65
CA ARG A 58 8.69 -9.24 -4.20
C ARG A 58 8.73 -10.76 -3.95
N ALA A 59 8.11 -11.22 -2.86
CA ALA A 59 8.03 -12.64 -2.56
C ALA A 59 6.94 -13.38 -3.37
N ARG A 60 6.07 -12.67 -4.11
CA ARG A 60 4.91 -13.25 -4.80
C ARG A 60 4.78 -12.89 -6.27
N LEU A 61 5.45 -11.83 -6.72
CA LEU A 61 5.52 -11.36 -8.10
C LEU A 61 6.94 -11.58 -8.62
#